data_AF-A0A967VXM4-F1
#
_entry.id   AF-A0A967VXM4-F1
#
_cell.length_a   1.000
_cell.length_b   1.000
_cell.length_c   1.000
_cell.angle_alpha   90.00
_cell.angle_beta   90.00
_cell.angle_gamma   90.00
#
_symmetry.space_group_name_H-M   'P 1'
#
loop_
_entity.id
_entity.type
_entity.pdbx_description
1 polymer ?
#
loop_
_entity_poly.entity_id
_entity_poly.type
_entity_poly.pdbx_seq_one_letter_code
_entity_poly.pdbx_strand_id
1 'polypeptide(L)'
;MKVTVVGAGGNVGSTVSMAVAQRDFAKEVVMVDIVQEKDGDKIYPSKGRALDQWESSPIHQFDTKLTGTVDYEDTAGSDVCVIT
;
A
#
# COMPACT_ATOMS: atom_id res chain seq x y z
N MET A 1 -4.50 12.62 -7.13
CA MET A 1 -5.23 11.35 -7.21
C MET A 1 -4.79 10.46 -6.05
N LYS A 2 -5.74 9.80 -5.36
CA LYS A 2 -5.51 8.86 -4.27
C LYS A 2 -6.03 7.48 -4.67
N VAL A 3 -5.21 6.46 -4.59
CA VAL A 3 -5.57 5.07 -4.94
C VAL A 3 -5.57 4.22 -3.68
N THR A 4 -6.61 3.45 -3.44
CA THR A 4 -6.63 2.41 -2.39
C THR A 4 -6.41 1.04 -3.03
N VAL A 5 -5.59 0.21 -2.39
CA VAL A 5 -5.44 -1.21 -2.70
C VAL A 5 -5.79 -2.02 -1.45
N VAL A 6 -6.88 -2.78 -1.52
CA VAL A 6 -7.34 -3.69 -0.45
C VAL A 6 -6.74 -5.08 -0.69
N GLY A 7 -6.14 -5.68 0.33
CA GLY A 7 -5.38 -6.93 0.20
C GLY A 7 -3.91 -6.69 -0.15
N ALA A 8 -3.37 -5.52 0.21
CA ALA A 8 -2.03 -5.08 -0.20
C ALA A 8 -0.87 -5.82 0.51
N GLY A 9 -1.16 -6.54 1.60
CA GLY A 9 -0.28 -7.50 2.24
C GLY A 9 -0.11 -8.79 1.44
N GLY A 10 -1.00 -9.08 0.50
CA GLY A 10 -0.91 -10.17 -0.47
C GLY A 10 -0.02 -9.84 -1.67
N ASN A 11 0.36 -10.88 -2.43
CA ASN A 11 1.27 -10.73 -3.57
C ASN A 11 0.71 -9.83 -4.66
N VAL A 12 -0.57 -9.99 -5.03
CA VAL A 12 -1.19 -9.20 -6.10
C VAL A 12 -1.34 -7.74 -5.66
N GLY A 13 -1.95 -7.48 -4.50
CA GLY A 13 -2.15 -6.12 -4.00
C GLY A 13 -0.84 -5.34 -3.83
N SER A 14 0.23 -6.00 -3.36
CA SER A 14 1.55 -5.38 -3.28
C SER A 14 2.13 -5.00 -4.64
N THR A 15 2.02 -5.89 -5.64
CA THR A 15 2.50 -5.60 -7.00
C THR A 15 1.68 -4.49 -7.65
N VAL A 16 0.35 -4.47 -7.44
CA VAL A 16 -0.51 -3.38 -7.91
C VAL A 16 -0.08 -2.04 -7.29
N SER A 17 0.16 -2.02 -5.98
CA SER A 17 0.57 -0.80 -5.26
C SER A 17 1.88 -0.23 -5.81
N MET A 18 2.89 -1.09 -6.01
CA MET A 18 4.18 -0.70 -6.57
C MET A 18 4.06 -0.24 -8.03
N ALA A 19 3.26 -0.94 -8.83
CA ALA A 19 3.03 -0.59 -10.24
C ALA A 19 2.33 0.77 -10.38
N VAL A 20 1.43 1.13 -9.47
CA VAL A 20 0.81 2.46 -9.43
C VAL A 20 1.84 3.50 -8.99
N ALA A 21 2.59 3.23 -7.92
CA ALA A 21 3.56 4.17 -7.38
C ALA A 21 4.68 4.53 -8.37
N GLN A 22 5.28 3.53 -9.03
CA GLN A 22 6.35 3.75 -10.03
C GLN A 22 5.89 4.50 -11.29
N ARG A 23 4.58 4.57 -11.55
CA ARG A 23 4.03 5.34 -12.68
C ARG A 23 3.82 6.81 -12.34
N ASP A 24 3.91 7.15 -11.07
CA ASP A 24 3.97 8.51 -10.53
C ASP A 24 2.86 9.48 -10.93
N PHE A 25 1.69 8.96 -11.33
CA PHE A 25 0.50 9.78 -11.62
C PHE A 25 -0.42 9.93 -10.40
N ALA A 26 -0.27 9.06 -9.41
CA ALA A 26 -1.01 9.14 -8.14
C ALA A 26 -0.19 9.96 -7.14
N LYS A 27 -0.86 10.74 -6.30
CA LYS A 27 -0.17 11.42 -5.19
C LYS A 27 0.06 10.46 -4.02
N GLU A 28 -0.85 9.51 -3.85
CA GLU A 28 -0.86 8.61 -2.71
C GLU A 28 -1.48 7.25 -3.08
N VAL A 29 -0.86 6.18 -2.58
CA VAL A 29 -1.40 4.81 -2.57
C VAL A 29 -1.59 4.38 -1.12
N VAL A 30 -2.84 4.07 -0.76
CA VAL A 30 -3.21 3.51 0.55
C VAL A 30 -3.31 1.99 0.42
N MET A 31 -2.45 1.30 1.14
CA MET A 31 -2.35 -0.16 1.17
C MET A 31 -3.08 -0.66 2.42
N VAL A 32 -4.25 -1.26 2.26
CA VAL A 32 -5.03 -1.83 3.37
C VAL A 32 -4.88 -3.34 3.39
N ASP A 33 -4.60 -3.89 4.57
CA ASP A 33 -4.70 -5.33 4.82
C ASP A 33 -5.07 -5.59 6.27
N ILE A 34 -5.50 -6.81 6.56
CA ILE A 34 -5.79 -7.25 7.92
C ILE A 34 -4.51 -7.49 8.71
N VAL A 35 -4.61 -7.37 10.04
CA VAL A 35 -3.56 -7.84 10.94
C VAL A 35 -3.47 -9.36 10.82
N GLN A 36 -2.25 -9.87 10.64
CA GLN A 36 -1.98 -11.30 10.68
C GLN A 36 -1.36 -11.67 12.02
N GLU A 37 -1.60 -12.89 12.48
CA GLU A 37 -0.95 -13.43 13.67
C GLU A 37 -0.06 -14.59 13.26
N LYS A 38 1.19 -14.57 13.73
CA LYS A 38 2.15 -15.64 13.48
C LYS A 38 3.02 -15.81 14.71
N ASP A 39 3.11 -17.04 15.21
CA ASP A 39 3.93 -17.40 16.36
C ASP A 39 3.64 -16.56 17.62
N GLY A 40 2.41 -16.06 17.77
CA GLY A 40 1.97 -15.20 18.88
C GLY A 40 2.20 -13.70 18.67
N ASP A 41 2.87 -13.31 17.58
CA ASP A 41 3.14 -11.92 17.23
C ASP A 41 2.12 -11.38 16.21
N LYS A 42 1.75 -10.10 16.38
CA LYS A 42 0.95 -9.36 15.41
C LYS A 42 1.84 -8.81 14.30
N ILE A 43 1.54 -9.20 13.08
CA ILE A 43 2.19 -8.72 11.87
C ILE A 43 1.23 -7.76 11.16
N TYR A 44 1.79 -6.69 10.61
CA TYR A 44 1.08 -5.68 9.83
C TYR A 44 1.62 -5.69 8.39
N PRO A 45 1.18 -6.65 7.54
CA PRO A 45 1.78 -6.87 6.23
C PRO A 45 1.75 -5.63 5.33
N SER A 46 0.63 -4.90 5.31
CA SER A 46 0.47 -3.67 4.55
C SER A 46 1.46 -2.58 4.98
N LYS A 47 1.68 -2.41 6.30
CA LYS A 47 2.61 -1.42 6.87
C LYS A 47 4.05 -1.71 6.45
N GLY A 48 4.48 -2.97 6.59
CA GLY A 48 5.84 -3.38 6.20
C GLY A 48 6.09 -3.21 4.71
N ARG A 49 5.14 -3.65 3.86
CA ARG A 49 5.29 -3.55 2.40
C ARG A 49 5.24 -2.11 1.89
N ALA A 50 4.40 -1.25 2.48
CA ALA A 50 4.36 0.16 2.11
C ALA A 50 5.67 0.88 2.47
N LEU A 51 6.25 0.58 3.63
CA LEU A 51 7.55 1.12 4.04
C LEU A 51 8.65 0.70 3.06
N ASP A 52 8.79 -0.60 2.81
CA ASP A 52 9.77 -1.16 1.87
C ASP A 52 9.66 -0.53 0.47
N GLN A 53 8.45 -0.49 -0.09
CA GLN A 53 8.22 0.13 -1.39
C GLN A 53 8.57 1.62 -1.40
N TRP A 54 8.22 2.37 -0.36
CA TRP A 54 8.49 3.81 -0.33
C TRP A 54 9.98 4.13 -0.08
N GLU A 55 10.70 3.33 0.70
CA GLU A 55 12.15 3.44 0.85
C GLU A 55 12.90 3.20 -0.47
N SER A 56 12.29 2.44 -1.40
CA SER A 56 12.82 2.26 -2.76
C SER A 56 12.58 3.46 -3.70
N SER A 57 11.74 4.43 -3.31
CA SER A 57 11.33 5.52 -4.20
C SER A 57 12.47 6.40 -4.72
N PRO A 58 13.52 6.75 -3.92
CA PRO A 58 14.64 7.52 -4.43
C PRO A 58 15.48 6.76 -5.48
N ILE A 59 15.46 5.43 -5.44
CA ILE A 59 16.15 4.57 -6.40
C ILE A 59 15.33 4.47 -7.69
N HIS A 60 14.01 4.31 -7.58
CA HIS A 60 13.10 4.16 -8.71
C HIS A 60 12.56 5.49 -9.28
N GLN A 61 12.90 6.62 -8.64
CA GLN A 61 12.54 7.98 -9.06
C GLN A 61 11.03 8.21 -9.17
N PHE A 62 10.29 7.92 -8.10
CA PHE A 62 8.88 8.31 -7.97
C PHE A 62 8.63 9.05 -6.65
N ASP A 63 7.64 9.94 -6.66
CA ASP A 63 7.23 10.76 -5.50
C ASP A 63 5.90 10.30 -4.89
N THR A 64 5.19 9.39 -5.56
CA THR A 64 3.95 8.78 -5.05
C THR A 64 4.16 8.20 -3.65
N LYS A 65 3.43 8.74 -2.66
CA LYS A 65 3.53 8.27 -1.28
C LYS A 65 2.80 6.94 -1.12
N LEU A 66 3.45 5.93 -0.56
CA LEU A 66 2.77 4.71 -0.12
C LEU A 66 2.52 4.76 1.39
N THR A 67 1.33 4.38 1.82
CA THR A 67 0.97 4.29 3.25
C THR A 67 0.25 2.98 3.51
N GLY A 68 0.80 2.17 4.40
CA GLY A 68 0.18 0.92 4.84
C GLY A 68 -0.68 1.12 6.08
N THR A 69 -1.84 0.49 6.11
CA THR A 69 -2.81 0.61 7.21
C THR A 69 -3.63 -0.67 7.41
N VAL A 70 -4.34 -0.71 8.53
CA VAL A 70 -5.36 -1.71 8.86
C VAL A 70 -6.75 -1.08 9.03
N ASP A 71 -6.82 0.25 8.97
CA ASP A 71 -8.01 1.03 9.25
C ASP A 71 -8.58 1.57 7.94
N TYR A 72 -9.84 1.24 7.64
CA TYR A 72 -10.49 1.66 6.40
C TYR A 72 -10.74 3.17 6.33
N GLU A 73 -10.71 3.88 7.45
CA GLU A 73 -10.85 5.34 7.49
C GLU A 73 -9.77 6.04 6.65
N ASP A 74 -8.57 5.48 6.60
CA ASP A 74 -7.46 6.00 5.79
C ASP A 74 -7.72 5.90 4.28
N THR A 75 -8.69 5.08 3.84
CA THR A 75 -9.10 4.96 2.43
C THR A 75 -10.05 6.07 1.97
N ALA A 76 -10.52 6.91 2.90
CA ALA A 76 -11.47 7.97 2.60
C ALA A 76 -10.96 8.89 1.48
N GLY A 77 -11.86 9.21 0.54
CA GLY A 77 -11.56 10.08 -0.60
C GLY A 77 -10.65 9.47 -1.67
N SER A 78 -10.51 8.15 -1.74
CA SER A 78 -9.86 7.51 -2.89
C SER A 78 -10.65 7.71 -4.18
N ASP A 79 -9.94 8.10 -5.24
CA ASP A 79 -10.49 8.21 -6.59
C ASP A 79 -10.67 6.84 -7.25
N VAL A 80 -9.79 5.88 -6.90
CA VAL A 80 -9.81 4.50 -7.40
C VAL A 80 -9.57 3.55 -6.24
N CYS A 81 -10.32 2.44 -6.22
CA CYS A 81 -10.13 1.34 -5.28
C CYS A 81 -9.92 0.03 -6.07
N VAL A 82 -8.81 -0.67 -5.78
CA VAL A 82 -8.52 -2.00 -6.31
C VAL A 82 -8.65 -3.01 -5.18
N ILE A 83 -9.51 -4.02 -5.36
CA ILE A 83 -9.78 -5.06 -4.36
C ILE A 83 -9.15 -6.37 -4.86
N THR A 84 -8.24 -6.94 -4.07
CA THR A 84 -7.48 -8.16 -4.42
C THR A 84 -7.57 -9.23 -3.36
#